data_AF-A0A1F9QDU2-F1
#
_entry.id   AF-A0A1F9QDU2-F1
#
_cell.length_a   1.000
_cell.length_b   1.000
_cell.length_c   1.000
_cell.angle_alpha   90.00
_cell.angle_beta   90.00
_cell.angle_gamma   90.00
#
_symmetry.space_group_name_H-M   'P 1'
#
loop_
_entity.id
_entity.type
_entity.pdbx_description
1 polymer ?
#
loop_
_entity_poly.entity_id
_entity_poly.type
_entity_poly.pdbx_seq_one_letter_code
_entity_poly.pdbx_strand_id
1 'polypeptide(L)'
;MTKFIRREFQVDEPDKTTIVRHDAPAPRPQMPGGGILYIIGLPGSGKSAVAERLAHELGCPALTLPLDEPGEALERILAAGPAGSAVVEVPHKLLLGEAFRQRLQSTGRVLYLMASVEAMAERLAKTPEEQAKVRERLGRLRTSYEPLFMQTLHLMAPADAPLDEVLADVLERVRM
;
A
#
# COMPACT_ATOMS: atom_id res chain seq x y z
N MET A 1 27.82 13.18 -41.20
CA MET A 1 28.60 12.92 -39.97
C MET A 1 27.61 12.75 -38.82
N THR A 2 27.32 11.49 -38.42
CA THR A 2 27.79 10.84 -37.16
C THR A 2 27.00 11.36 -35.94
N LYS A 3 26.34 10.59 -35.07
CA LYS A 3 26.30 9.14 -34.80
C LYS A 3 25.10 8.87 -33.87
N PHE A 4 24.25 7.89 -34.22
CA PHE A 4 23.33 7.27 -33.26
C PHE A 4 24.15 6.38 -32.32
N ILE A 5 23.97 6.52 -31.00
CA ILE A 5 24.59 5.62 -30.02
C ILE A 5 23.60 4.49 -29.72
N ARG A 6 23.83 3.36 -30.38
CA ARG A 6 23.25 2.05 -30.07
C ARG A 6 24.12 1.43 -28.97
N ARG A 7 23.58 1.28 -27.77
CA ARG A 7 24.23 0.54 -26.67
C ARG A 7 23.78 -0.92 -26.79
N GLU A 8 24.68 -1.79 -27.23
CA GLU A 8 24.50 -3.23 -27.19
C GLU A 8 24.92 -3.73 -25.80
N PHE A 9 24.02 -4.47 -25.14
CA PHE A 9 24.36 -5.25 -23.95
C PHE A 9 24.80 -6.63 -24.43
N GLN A 10 26.01 -7.04 -24.05
CA GLN A 10 26.48 -8.41 -24.19
C GLN A 10 25.71 -9.30 -23.21
N VAL A 11 25.07 -10.34 -23.74
CA VAL A 11 24.51 -11.45 -22.97
C VAL A 11 25.61 -12.51 -22.92
N ASP A 12 26.15 -12.74 -21.73
CA ASP A 12 27.03 -13.86 -21.45
C ASP A 12 26.18 -15.10 -21.09
N GLU A 13 26.56 -16.26 -21.64
CA GLU A 13 25.96 -17.61 -21.51
C GLU A 13 24.84 -18.01 -22.52
N PRO A 14 25.19 -18.41 -23.76
CA PRO A 14 24.24 -18.86 -24.79
C PRO A 14 23.67 -20.29 -24.61
N ASP A 15 24.12 -21.08 -23.62
CA ASP A 15 23.80 -22.52 -23.52
C ASP A 15 22.93 -22.93 -22.32
N LYS A 16 22.33 -22.01 -21.56
CA LYS A 16 21.40 -22.38 -20.49
C LYS A 16 20.01 -22.69 -21.04
N THR A 17 19.76 -23.97 -21.30
CA THR A 17 18.40 -24.47 -21.55
C THR A 17 17.61 -24.50 -20.25
N THR A 18 16.80 -23.47 -20.00
CA THR A 18 15.84 -23.50 -18.89
C THR A 18 14.66 -24.39 -19.27
N ILE A 19 14.65 -25.61 -18.75
CA ILE A 19 13.48 -26.49 -18.82
C ILE A 19 12.46 -25.96 -17.81
N VAL A 20 11.47 -25.21 -18.30
CA VAL A 20 10.31 -24.79 -17.51
C VAL A 20 9.40 -26.00 -17.32
N ARG A 21 9.49 -26.66 -16.16
CA ARG A 21 8.52 -27.67 -15.75
C ARG A 21 7.22 -26.95 -15.36
N HIS A 22 6.15 -27.25 -16.07
CA HIS A 22 4.85 -26.58 -15.98
C HIS A 22 4.02 -26.95 -14.73
N ASP A 23 4.58 -27.75 -13.81
CA ASP A 23 3.88 -28.29 -12.63
C ASP A 23 4.48 -27.87 -11.28
N ALA A 24 5.34 -26.86 -11.26
CA ALA A 24 5.75 -26.23 -10.01
C ALA A 24 4.86 -25.00 -9.75
N PRO A 25 4.21 -24.86 -8.58
CA PRO A 25 3.58 -23.60 -8.23
C PRO A 25 4.63 -22.50 -8.36
N ALA A 26 4.31 -21.47 -9.15
CA ALA A 26 5.21 -20.36 -9.39
C ALA A 26 5.72 -19.84 -8.04
N PRO A 27 7.04 -19.63 -7.85
CA PRO A 27 7.54 -19.04 -6.63
C PRO A 27 6.84 -17.69 -6.45
N ARG A 28 6.13 -17.54 -5.32
CA ARG A 28 5.43 -16.29 -5.01
C ARG A 28 6.47 -15.16 -5.04
N PRO A 29 6.22 -14.05 -5.75
CA PRO A 29 7.14 -12.93 -5.77
C PRO A 29 7.39 -12.47 -4.33
N GLN A 30 8.64 -12.52 -3.90
CA GLN A 30 9.04 -12.07 -2.57
C GLN A 30 9.02 -10.54 -2.57
N MET A 31 8.25 -9.94 -1.66
CA MET A 31 8.15 -8.50 -1.55
C MET A 31 9.54 -7.89 -1.25
N PRO A 32 10.04 -6.95 -2.06
CA PRO A 32 11.26 -6.21 -1.73
C PRO A 32 11.03 -5.41 -0.44
N GLY A 33 11.92 -5.54 0.55
CA GLY A 33 11.86 -4.76 1.79
C GLY A 33 11.21 -5.45 3.00
N GLY A 34 11.00 -6.76 2.96
CA GLY A 34 10.64 -7.55 4.13
C GLY A 34 9.15 -7.48 4.48
N GLY A 35 8.33 -8.33 3.86
CA GLY A 35 7.05 -8.84 4.38
C GLY A 35 5.89 -7.87 4.67
N ILE A 36 6.14 -6.58 4.95
CA ILE A 36 5.14 -5.65 5.45
C ILE A 36 4.62 -4.77 4.33
N LEU A 37 3.30 -4.67 4.24
CA LEU A 37 2.59 -3.73 3.41
C LEU A 37 1.82 -2.73 4.29
N TYR A 38 2.26 -1.48 4.29
CA TYR A 38 1.58 -0.39 4.96
C TYR A 38 0.48 0.17 4.06
N ILE A 39 -0.74 0.31 4.59
CA ILE A 39 -1.87 0.94 3.88
C ILE A 39 -2.13 2.32 4.47
N ILE A 40 -2.01 3.35 3.63
CA ILE A 40 -2.25 4.76 3.97
C ILE A 40 -3.44 5.33 3.19
N GLY A 41 -3.98 6.44 3.69
CA GLY A 41 -5.16 7.11 3.13
C GLY A 41 -6.08 7.69 4.21
N LEU A 42 -7.03 8.52 3.78
CA LEU A 42 -7.96 9.20 4.69
C LEU A 42 -9.00 8.25 5.30
N PRO A 43 -9.71 8.66 6.38
CA PRO A 43 -10.90 7.94 6.83
C PRO A 43 -11.91 7.81 5.69
N GLY A 44 -12.55 6.64 5.57
CA GLY A 44 -13.50 6.36 4.48
C GLY A 44 -12.86 5.88 3.16
N SER A 45 -11.52 5.89 3.03
CA SER A 45 -10.85 5.41 1.81
C SER A 45 -10.83 3.89 1.65
N GLY A 46 -11.39 3.13 2.60
CA GLY A 46 -11.46 1.67 2.55
C GLY A 46 -10.28 0.92 3.15
N LYS A 47 -9.32 1.59 3.81
CA LYS A 47 -8.10 0.98 4.37
C LYS A 47 -8.36 -0.28 5.19
N SER A 48 -9.25 -0.22 6.18
CA SER A 48 -9.48 -1.35 7.07
C SER A 48 -10.06 -2.55 6.32
N ALA A 49 -11.06 -2.33 5.45
CA ALA A 49 -11.65 -3.39 4.64
C ALA A 49 -10.66 -4.01 3.65
N VAL A 50 -9.85 -3.19 2.98
CA VAL A 50 -8.80 -3.68 2.08
C VAL A 50 -7.71 -4.39 2.88
N ALA A 51 -7.28 -3.87 4.02
CA ALA A 51 -6.24 -4.47 4.86
C ALA A 51 -6.64 -5.88 5.31
N GLU A 52 -7.86 -6.02 5.85
CA GLU A 52 -8.39 -7.30 6.32
C GLU A 52 -8.47 -8.33 5.19
N ARG A 53 -9.10 -7.96 4.07
CA ARG A 53 -9.30 -8.90 2.94
C ARG A 53 -7.97 -9.23 2.25
N LEU A 54 -7.10 -8.26 2.08
CA LEU A 54 -5.78 -8.49 1.49
C LEU A 54 -4.91 -9.39 2.39
N ALA A 55 -4.91 -9.16 3.70
CA ALA A 55 -4.17 -9.99 4.63
C ALA A 55 -4.67 -11.44 4.62
N HIS A 56 -6.01 -11.61 4.57
CA HIS A 56 -6.63 -12.93 4.41
C HIS A 56 -6.16 -13.65 3.13
N GLU A 57 -6.21 -12.97 1.98
CA GLU A 57 -5.74 -13.52 0.69
C GLU A 57 -4.25 -13.85 0.68
N LEU A 58 -3.44 -13.08 1.40
CA LEU A 58 -2.00 -13.30 1.52
C LEU A 58 -1.62 -14.31 2.61
N GLY A 59 -2.57 -14.75 3.44
CA GLY A 59 -2.34 -15.67 4.55
C GLY A 59 -1.50 -15.05 5.67
N CYS A 60 -1.70 -13.76 5.95
CA CYS A 60 -0.94 -13.00 6.93
C CYS A 60 -1.85 -12.15 7.85
N PRO A 61 -1.36 -11.63 9.00
CA PRO A 61 -2.16 -10.79 9.87
C PRO A 61 -2.43 -9.40 9.27
N ALA A 62 -3.65 -8.89 9.50
CA ALA A 62 -3.98 -7.48 9.39
C ALA A 62 -3.80 -6.81 10.76
N LEU A 63 -3.03 -5.71 10.79
CA LEU A 63 -2.73 -4.94 12.00
C LEU A 63 -3.04 -3.46 11.77
N THR A 64 -3.24 -2.70 12.85
CA THR A 64 -3.39 -1.25 12.80
C THR A 64 -2.40 -0.62 13.76
N LEU A 65 -1.68 0.41 13.31
CA LEU A 65 -0.81 1.16 14.21
C LEU A 65 -1.64 2.06 15.13
N PRO A 66 -1.38 2.05 16.45
CA PRO A 66 -2.03 2.97 17.37
C PRO A 66 -1.55 4.41 17.14
N LEU A 67 -2.34 5.39 17.56
CA LEU A 67 -1.91 6.79 17.57
C LEU A 67 -0.95 7.07 18.73
N ASP A 68 -1.12 6.36 19.84
CA ASP A 68 -0.25 6.41 21.01
C ASP A 68 0.90 5.42 20.81
N GLU A 69 2.13 5.88 21.02
CA GLU A 69 3.36 5.06 20.90
C GLU A 69 3.49 4.25 19.58
N PRO A 70 3.29 4.88 18.39
CA PRO A 70 3.32 4.18 17.11
C PRO A 70 4.68 3.56 16.79
N GLY A 71 5.77 4.15 17.30
CA GLY A 71 7.13 3.64 17.12
C GLY A 71 7.34 2.30 17.78
N GLU A 72 6.91 2.13 19.02
CA GLU A 72 7.04 0.88 19.76
C GLU A 72 6.18 -0.24 19.17
N ALA A 73 4.96 0.10 18.72
CA ALA A 73 4.13 -0.83 17.98
C ALA A 73 4.81 -1.29 16.69
N LEU A 74 5.41 -0.36 15.94
CA LEU A 74 6.16 -0.68 14.73
C LEU A 74 7.39 -1.56 15.00
N GLU A 75 8.16 -1.28 16.05
CA GLU A 75 9.28 -2.15 16.46
C GLU A 75 8.82 -3.59 16.74
N ARG A 76 7.70 -3.76 17.44
CA ARG A 76 7.14 -5.09 17.72
C ARG A 76 6.74 -5.85 16.46
N ILE A 77 6.16 -5.15 15.48
CA ILE A 77 5.81 -5.73 14.18
C ILE A 77 7.08 -6.17 13.45
N LEU A 78 8.12 -5.32 13.42
CA LEU A 78 9.39 -5.61 12.74
C LEU A 78 10.15 -6.76 13.41
N ALA A 79 10.11 -6.85 14.74
CA ALA A 79 10.79 -7.89 15.50
C ALA A 79 10.19 -9.30 15.29
N ALA A 80 8.97 -9.42 14.77
CA ALA A 80 8.33 -10.71 14.49
C ALA A 80 9.01 -11.52 13.37
N GLY A 81 9.93 -10.91 12.60
CA GLY A 81 10.84 -11.60 11.65
C GLY A 81 10.23 -11.93 10.27
N PRO A 82 11.02 -12.48 9.33
CA PRO A 82 10.66 -12.65 7.90
C PRO A 82 9.63 -13.76 7.59
N ALA A 83 9.20 -14.55 8.57
CA ALA A 83 7.97 -15.35 8.48
C ALA A 83 6.69 -14.48 8.69
N GLY A 84 6.87 -13.24 9.17
CA GLY A 84 5.87 -12.24 9.52
C GLY A 84 5.65 -11.22 8.43
N SER A 85 5.16 -11.67 7.27
CA SER A 85 4.43 -10.75 6.40
C SER A 85 3.23 -10.18 7.17
N ALA A 86 2.90 -8.91 6.98
CA ALA A 86 1.74 -8.29 7.61
C ALA A 86 1.19 -7.18 6.74
N VAL A 87 -0.13 -6.99 6.76
CA VAL A 87 -0.76 -5.79 6.20
C VAL A 87 -1.08 -4.86 7.35
N VAL A 88 -0.55 -3.65 7.31
CA VAL A 88 -0.58 -2.70 8.43
C VAL A 88 -1.32 -1.44 8.02
N GLU A 89 -2.49 -1.19 8.60
CA GLU A 89 -3.17 0.10 8.47
C GLU A 89 -2.41 1.18 9.25
N VAL A 90 -2.12 2.28 8.57
CA VAL A 90 -1.48 3.45 9.15
C VAL A 90 -2.48 4.60 9.26
N PRO A 91 -2.85 5.05 10.47
CA PRO A 91 -3.65 6.26 10.63
C PRO A 91 -2.95 7.47 9.98
N HIS A 92 -3.68 8.19 9.12
CA HIS A 92 -3.14 9.35 8.38
C HIS A 92 -2.39 10.37 9.25
N LYS A 93 -2.85 10.59 10.50
CA LYS A 93 -2.22 11.51 11.46
C LYS A 93 -0.74 11.17 11.74
N LEU A 94 -0.36 9.90 11.67
CA LEU A 94 1.02 9.47 11.90
C LEU A 94 1.98 9.96 10.81
N LEU A 95 1.47 10.29 9.62
CA LEU A 95 2.29 10.75 8.50
C LEU A 95 2.71 12.22 8.61
N LEU A 96 2.24 12.96 9.62
CA LEU A 96 2.74 14.32 9.87
C LEU A 96 4.25 14.31 10.16
N GLY A 97 4.75 13.29 10.87
CA GLY A 97 6.16 13.14 11.20
C GLY A 97 6.98 12.60 10.04
N GLU A 98 7.96 13.37 9.55
CA GLU A 98 8.83 12.96 8.43
C GLU A 98 9.65 11.72 8.75
N ALA A 99 10.26 11.66 9.93
CA ALA A 99 11.02 10.49 10.37
C ALA A 99 10.16 9.21 10.37
N PHE A 100 8.87 9.33 10.69
CA PHE A 100 7.95 8.19 10.66
C PHE A 100 7.67 7.76 9.21
N ARG A 101 7.44 8.71 8.29
CA ARG A 101 7.28 8.40 6.85
C ARG A 101 8.49 7.66 6.29
N GLN A 102 9.69 8.20 6.52
CA GLN A 102 10.95 7.59 6.07
C GLN A 102 11.12 6.18 6.63
N ARG A 103 10.70 5.96 7.87
CA ARG A 103 10.77 4.66 8.53
C ARG A 103 9.77 3.65 7.95
N LEU A 104 8.54 4.05 7.61
CA LEU A 104 7.62 3.19 6.88
C LEU A 104 8.23 2.79 5.52
N GLN A 105 8.86 3.74 4.84
CA GLN A 105 9.47 3.50 3.53
C GLN A 105 10.67 2.55 3.57
N SER A 106 11.50 2.62 4.62
CA SER A 106 12.69 1.79 4.75
C SER A 106 12.41 0.38 5.28
N THR A 107 11.20 0.11 5.77
CA THR A 107 10.85 -1.15 6.45
C THR A 107 9.72 -1.94 5.78
N GLY A 108 9.19 -1.47 4.65
CA GLY A 108 8.14 -2.17 3.91
C GLY A 108 7.64 -1.38 2.70
N ARG A 109 6.64 -1.94 2.00
CA ARG A 109 5.97 -1.24 0.89
C ARG A 109 4.84 -0.39 1.44
N VAL A 110 4.59 0.78 0.84
CA VAL A 110 3.54 1.71 1.27
C VAL A 110 2.53 1.85 0.13
N LEU A 111 1.30 1.41 0.36
CA LEU A 111 0.18 1.51 -0.57
C LEU A 111 -0.74 2.65 -0.15
N TYR A 112 -0.91 3.63 -1.04
CA TYR A 112 -1.93 4.67 -0.89
C TYR A 112 -3.23 4.26 -1.57
N LEU A 113 -4.30 4.13 -0.78
CA LEU A 113 -5.67 4.01 -1.29
C LEU A 113 -6.24 5.39 -1.55
N MET A 114 -6.27 5.77 -2.82
CA MET A 114 -6.74 7.07 -3.28
C MET A 114 -8.24 7.00 -3.57
N ALA A 115 -9.04 7.54 -2.65
CA ALA A 115 -10.48 7.70 -2.83
C ALA A 115 -10.86 9.18 -3.02
N SER A 116 -11.89 9.45 -3.81
CA SER A 116 -12.50 10.77 -3.94
C SER A 116 -13.19 11.18 -2.64
N VAL A 117 -13.28 12.50 -2.45
CA VAL A 117 -13.93 13.08 -1.27
C VAL A 117 -15.42 12.72 -1.25
N GLU A 118 -16.03 12.62 -2.43
CA GLU A 118 -17.40 12.16 -2.66
C GLU A 118 -17.59 10.72 -2.19
N ALA A 119 -16.82 9.76 -2.70
CA ALA A 119 -16.93 8.35 -2.32
C ALA A 119 -16.67 8.14 -0.81
N MET A 120 -15.69 8.85 -0.25
CA MET A 120 -15.43 8.79 1.19
C MET A 120 -16.58 9.39 2.01
N ALA A 121 -17.20 10.49 1.56
CA ALA A 121 -18.33 11.10 2.27
C ALA A 121 -19.56 10.20 2.25
N GLU A 122 -19.85 9.54 1.12
CA GLU A 122 -20.94 8.55 1.00
C GLU A 122 -20.76 7.37 1.97
N ARG A 123 -19.52 6.91 2.16
CA ARG A 123 -19.22 5.79 3.08
C ARG A 123 -19.30 6.16 4.55
N LEU A 124 -19.03 7.42 4.89
CA LEU A 124 -18.91 7.87 6.29
C LEU A 124 -20.19 8.52 6.83
N ALA A 125 -20.98 9.17 5.97
CA ALA A 125 -22.18 9.87 6.39
C ALA A 125 -23.38 8.93 6.52
N LYS A 126 -24.24 9.18 7.51
CA LYS A 126 -25.48 8.43 7.70
C LYS A 126 -26.69 9.10 7.06
N THR A 127 -26.60 10.41 6.78
CA THR A 127 -27.65 11.19 6.13
C THR A 127 -27.07 12.13 5.07
N PRO A 128 -27.89 12.60 4.10
CA PRO A 128 -27.46 13.58 3.11
C PRO A 128 -26.95 14.91 3.71
N GLU A 129 -27.56 15.38 4.80
CA GLU A 129 -27.13 16.62 5.48
C GLU A 129 -25.77 16.45 6.16
N GLU A 130 -25.51 15.27 6.74
CA GLU A 130 -24.20 14.93 7.29
C GLU A 130 -23.15 14.82 6.18
N GLN A 131 -23.53 14.27 5.01
CA GLN A 131 -22.65 14.09 3.87
C GLN A 131 -21.98 15.40 3.45
N ALA A 132 -22.73 16.52 3.40
CA ALA A 132 -22.17 17.83 3.06
C ALA A 132 -21.06 18.27 4.04
N LYS A 133 -21.27 18.07 5.35
CA LYS A 133 -20.29 18.41 6.41
C LYS A 133 -19.08 17.50 6.36
N VAL A 134 -19.29 16.20 6.15
CA VAL A 134 -18.22 15.21 6.00
C VAL A 134 -17.38 15.52 4.77
N ARG A 135 -18.00 15.87 3.65
CA ARG A 135 -17.34 16.27 2.40
C ARG A 135 -16.42 17.47 2.62
N GLU A 136 -16.91 18.52 3.28
CA GLU A 136 -16.10 19.70 3.59
C GLU A 136 -14.89 19.35 4.47
N ARG A 137 -15.11 18.56 5.53
CA ARG A 137 -14.03 18.11 6.42
C ARG A 137 -12.98 17.28 5.68
N LEU A 138 -13.42 16.35 4.85
CA LEU A 138 -12.53 15.50 4.05
C LEU A 138 -11.75 16.30 3.02
N GLY A 139 -12.36 17.31 2.39
CA GLY A 139 -11.67 18.23 1.48
C GLY A 139 -10.50 18.92 2.17
N ARG A 140 -10.71 19.45 3.38
CA ARG A 140 -9.64 20.08 4.18
C ARG A 140 -8.53 19.07 4.53
N LEU A 141 -8.91 17.87 4.98
CA LEU A 141 -7.94 16.82 5.29
C LEU A 141 -7.14 16.40 4.06
N ARG A 142 -7.77 16.27 2.90
CA ARG A 142 -7.10 15.92 1.65
C ARG A 142 -6.04 16.94 1.29
N THR A 143 -6.38 18.23 1.34
CA THR A 143 -5.41 19.31 1.10
C THR A 143 -4.20 19.22 2.03
N SER A 144 -4.40 18.88 3.31
CA SER A 144 -3.31 18.78 4.28
C SER A 144 -2.47 17.50 4.15
N TYR A 145 -3.09 16.36 3.86
CA TYR A 145 -2.43 15.05 3.94
C TYR A 145 -2.05 14.44 2.59
N GLU A 146 -2.66 14.86 1.48
CA GLU A 146 -2.34 14.28 0.16
C GLU A 146 -0.87 14.47 -0.23
N PRO A 147 -0.22 15.64 0.00
CA PRO A 147 1.22 15.75 -0.22
C PRO A 147 2.04 14.75 0.60
N LEU A 148 1.61 14.45 1.83
CA LEU A 148 2.28 13.49 2.70
C LEU A 148 2.09 12.06 2.20
N PHE A 149 0.89 11.70 1.71
CA PHE A 149 0.66 10.41 1.07
C PHE A 149 1.55 10.24 -0.16
N MET A 150 1.60 11.25 -1.03
CA MET A 150 2.41 11.26 -2.25
C MET A 150 3.91 11.14 -1.96
N GLN A 151 4.39 11.76 -0.88
CA GLN A 151 5.79 11.63 -0.45
C GLN A 151 6.10 10.27 0.17
N THR A 152 5.10 9.56 0.70
CA THR A 152 5.31 8.28 1.42
C THR A 152 5.15 7.06 0.52
N LEU A 153 4.25 7.12 -0.47
CA LEU A 153 3.80 5.94 -1.19
C LEU A 153 4.91 5.28 -2.04
N HIS A 154 4.81 3.97 -2.15
CA HIS A 154 5.50 3.15 -3.16
C HIS A 154 4.51 2.67 -4.24
N LEU A 155 3.24 2.48 -3.84
CA LEU A 155 2.15 2.02 -4.68
C LEU A 155 0.93 2.93 -4.48
N MET A 156 0.11 3.05 -5.52
CA MET A 156 -1.16 3.75 -5.48
C MET A 156 -2.24 2.88 -6.13
N ALA A 157 -3.40 2.79 -5.48
CA ALA A 157 -4.59 2.14 -6.02
C ALA A 157 -5.80 3.09 -5.90
N PRO A 158 -6.56 3.32 -6.98
CA PRO A 158 -7.87 3.97 -6.90
C PRO A 158 -8.80 3.17 -5.98
N ALA A 159 -9.56 3.85 -5.15
CA ALA A 159 -10.39 3.23 -4.11
C ALA A 159 -11.84 3.72 -4.12
N ASP A 160 -12.34 4.17 -5.28
CA ASP A 160 -13.73 4.61 -5.47
C ASP A 160 -14.66 3.45 -5.83
N ALA A 161 -14.12 2.42 -6.50
CA ALA A 161 -14.84 1.24 -6.92
C ALA A 161 -15.30 0.37 -5.73
N PRO A 162 -16.22 -0.60 -5.96
CA PRO A 162 -16.57 -1.61 -4.98
C PRO A 162 -15.36 -2.37 -4.44
N LEU A 163 -15.46 -2.87 -3.20
CA LEU A 163 -14.34 -3.47 -2.48
C LEU A 163 -13.65 -4.61 -3.25
N ASP A 164 -14.41 -5.49 -3.91
CA ASP A 164 -13.83 -6.64 -4.61
C ASP A 164 -13.01 -6.20 -5.84
N GLU A 165 -13.41 -5.13 -6.54
CA GLU A 165 -12.64 -4.55 -7.64
C GLU A 165 -11.36 -3.87 -7.14
N VAL A 166 -11.48 -3.08 -6.06
CA VAL A 166 -10.31 -2.45 -5.41
C VAL A 166 -9.33 -3.52 -4.92
N LEU A 167 -9.83 -4.62 -4.36
CA LEU A 167 -8.99 -5.71 -3.86
C LEU A 167 -8.25 -6.42 -5.00
N ALA A 168 -8.91 -6.68 -6.13
CA ALA A 168 -8.28 -7.27 -7.31
C ALA A 168 -7.13 -6.37 -7.83
N ASP A 169 -7.40 -5.06 -7.95
CA ASP A 169 -6.45 -4.04 -8.39
C ASP A 169 -5.23 -3.92 -7.45
N VAL A 170 -5.48 -3.98 -6.14
CA VAL A 170 -4.44 -3.99 -5.10
C VAL A 170 -3.61 -5.27 -5.13
N LEU A 171 -4.24 -6.44 -5.25
CA LEU A 171 -3.55 -7.73 -5.32
C LEU A 171 -2.60 -7.79 -6.52
N GLU A 172 -3.01 -7.26 -7.66
CA GLU A 172 -2.17 -7.17 -8.85
C GLU A 172 -0.93 -6.31 -8.57
N ARG A 173 -1.11 -5.09 -8.03
CA ARG A 173 0.00 -4.17 -7.71
C ARG A 173 0.97 -4.69 -6.66
N VAL A 174 0.49 -5.43 -5.68
CA VAL A 174 1.33 -6.00 -4.62
C VAL A 174 2.17 -7.16 -5.14
N ARG A 175 1.70 -7.88 -6.17
CA ARG A 175 2.41 -9.00 -6.80
C ARG A 175 3.43 -8.56 -7.86
N MET A 176 3.27 -7.36 -8.41
CA MET A 176 4.27 -6.68 -9.25
C MET A 176 5.42 -6.12 -8.40
#